data_AF-A0A420YSH1-F1
#
_entry.id   AF-A0A420YSH1-F1
#
_cell.length_a   1.000
_cell.length_b   1.000
_cell.length_c   1.000
_cell.angle_alpha   90.00
_cell.angle_beta   90.00
_cell.angle_gamma   90.00
#
_symmetry.space_group_name_H-M   'P 1'
#
loop_
_entity.id
_entity.type
_entity.pdbx_description
1 polymer ?
#
loop_
_entity_poly.entity_id
_entity_poly.type
_entity_poly.pdbx_seq_one_letter_code
_entity_poly.pdbx_strand_id
1 'polypeptide(L)'
;EYPLDSPPLKFHFPYRNRIIAGLSHGLCVIEAKLHSGSLITANVALSENRQVFALPGNITSEYSKGTNELITAGAFPIRNANDILDSLHYFP
;
A
#
# COMPACT_ATOMS: atom_id res chain seq x y z
N GLU A 1 10.98 14.77 -6.95
CA GLU A 1 11.38 15.63 -5.80
C GLU A 1 12.88 15.96 -5.79
N TYR A 2 13.75 15.10 -6.36
CA TYR A 2 15.19 15.37 -6.45
C TYR A 2 15.58 16.10 -7.75
N PRO A 3 16.71 16.83 -7.77
CA PRO A 3 17.24 17.48 -8.98
C PRO A 3 17.54 16.51 -10.13
N LEU A 4 17.66 17.05 -11.34
CA LEU A 4 18.13 16.30 -12.52
C LEU A 4 19.47 15.60 -12.21
N ASP A 5 19.68 14.42 -12.80
CA ASP A 5 20.89 13.59 -12.64
C ASP A 5 21.16 13.03 -11.23
N SER A 6 20.24 13.19 -10.29
CA SER A 6 20.34 12.56 -8.97
C SER A 6 20.30 11.03 -9.09
N PRO A 7 21.27 10.29 -8.52
CA PRO A 7 21.27 8.83 -8.59
C PRO A 7 20.14 8.22 -7.73
N PRO A 8 19.64 7.01 -8.06
CA PRO A 8 18.60 6.33 -7.28
C PRO A 8 19.18 5.68 -6.02
N LEU A 9 19.35 6.46 -4.96
CA LEU A 9 19.83 5.96 -3.67
C LEU A 9 18.75 5.13 -2.97
N LYS A 10 19.17 4.13 -2.19
CA LYS A 10 18.23 3.21 -1.50
C LYS A 10 17.17 3.92 -0.65
N PHE A 11 17.53 5.03 -0.01
CA PHE A 11 16.59 5.81 0.79
C PHE A 11 15.61 6.65 -0.05
N HIS A 12 15.90 6.94 -1.32
CA HIS A 12 14.95 7.65 -2.19
C HIS A 12 13.64 6.86 -2.37
N PHE A 13 13.68 5.52 -2.33
CA PHE A 13 12.49 4.71 -2.57
C PHE A 13 11.46 4.81 -1.42
N PRO A 14 11.81 4.55 -0.14
CA PRO A 14 10.87 4.77 0.96
C PRO A 14 10.38 6.22 1.06
N TYR A 15 11.27 7.20 0.83
CA TYR A 15 10.89 8.61 0.85
C TYR A 15 9.89 8.96 -0.26
N ARG A 16 10.06 8.42 -1.47
CA ARG A 16 9.11 8.62 -2.56
C ARG A 16 7.75 7.99 -2.26
N ASN A 17 7.71 6.85 -1.58
CA ASN A 17 6.47 6.10 -1.34
C ASN A 17 5.41 6.93 -0.59
N ARG A 18 5.82 7.87 0.27
CA ARG A 18 4.90 8.81 0.92
C ARG A 18 4.13 9.68 -0.09
N ILE A 19 4.75 10.02 -1.23
CA ILE A 19 4.10 10.83 -2.28
C ILE A 19 3.02 9.99 -2.97
N ILE A 20 3.29 8.70 -3.20
CA ILE A 20 2.29 7.78 -3.76
C ILE A 20 1.10 7.67 -2.81
N ALA A 21 1.36 7.41 -1.52
CA ALA A 21 0.32 7.31 -0.50
C ALA A 21 -0.48 8.62 -0.38
N GLY A 22 0.20 9.76 -0.28
CA GLY A 22 -0.42 11.06 -0.06
C GLY A 22 -1.24 11.58 -1.23
N LEU A 23 -0.85 11.27 -2.48
CA LEU A 23 -1.61 11.64 -3.69
C LEU A 23 -2.79 10.70 -3.99
N SER A 24 -2.86 9.54 -3.35
CA SER A 24 -3.90 8.56 -3.60
C SER A 24 -5.09 8.76 -2.65
N HIS A 25 -6.31 8.62 -3.16
CA HIS A 25 -7.52 8.57 -2.31
C HIS A 25 -7.58 7.27 -1.49
N GLY A 26 -7.01 6.20 -2.02
CA GLY A 26 -6.82 4.93 -1.33
C GLY A 26 -5.73 4.11 -2.02
N LEU A 27 -5.17 3.14 -1.31
CA LEU A 27 -4.07 2.31 -1.78
C LEU A 27 -4.47 0.84 -1.78
N CYS A 28 -4.27 0.16 -2.92
CA CYS A 28 -4.55 -1.27 -3.05
C CYS A 28 -3.26 -2.08 -3.14
N VAL A 29 -3.10 -3.06 -2.24
CA VAL A 29 -1.96 -3.99 -2.23
C VAL A 29 -2.42 -5.35 -2.75
N ILE A 30 -1.85 -5.77 -3.88
CA ILE A 30 -2.17 -7.06 -4.52
C ILE A 30 -1.32 -8.20 -3.95
N GLU A 31 -0.02 -7.97 -3.82
CA GLU A 31 0.95 -8.90 -3.23
C GLU A 31 2.00 -8.13 -2.44
N ALA A 32 2.38 -8.66 -1.29
CA ALA A 32 3.42 -8.11 -0.44
C ALA A 32 4.04 -9.21 0.44
N LYS A 33 5.37 -9.28 0.44
CA LYS A 33 6.12 -10.00 1.48
C LYS A 33 6.15 -9.16 2.76
N LEU A 34 6.43 -9.84 3.88
CA LEU A 34 6.88 -9.16 5.10
C LEU A 34 8.15 -8.34 4.76
N HIS A 35 8.21 -7.09 5.21
CA HIS A 35 9.28 -6.13 4.90
C HIS A 35 9.43 -5.72 3.42
N SER A 36 8.38 -5.87 2.61
CA SER A 36 8.39 -5.37 1.22
C SER A 36 8.20 -3.85 1.13
N GLY A 37 8.69 -3.24 0.04
CA GLY A 37 8.48 -1.81 -0.23
C GLY A 37 7.00 -1.43 -0.38
N SER A 38 6.16 -2.35 -0.89
CA SER A 38 4.71 -2.18 -0.95
C SER A 38 4.10 -2.05 0.45
N LEU A 39 4.54 -2.89 1.39
CA LEU A 39 4.09 -2.85 2.78
C LEU A 39 4.51 -1.55 3.49
N ILE A 40 5.72 -1.03 3.20
CA ILE A 40 6.14 0.30 3.67
C ILE A 40 5.15 1.37 3.19
N THR A 41 4.77 1.34 1.92
CA THR A 41 3.83 2.31 1.34
C THR A 41 2.45 2.22 1.99
N ALA A 42 1.94 1.00 2.20
CA ALA A 42 0.66 0.76 2.85
C ALA A 42 0.65 1.24 4.32
N ASN A 43 1.74 1.03 5.06
CA ASN A 43 1.87 1.54 6.43
C ASN A 43 1.91 3.07 6.48
N VAL A 44 2.58 3.72 5.52
CA VAL A 44 2.54 5.18 5.40
C VAL A 44 1.11 5.66 5.13
N ALA A 45 0.39 5.01 4.20
CA ALA A 45 -1.00 5.32 3.91
C ALA A 45 -1.90 5.18 5.16
N LEU A 46 -1.78 4.09 5.91
CA LEU A 46 -2.51 3.90 7.18
C LEU A 46 -2.19 5.01 8.20
N SER A 47 -0.92 5.39 8.34
CA SER A 47 -0.51 6.45 9.26
C SER A 47 -1.05 7.84 8.88
N GLU A 48 -1.33 8.06 7.60
CA GLU A 48 -1.93 9.29 7.06
C GLU A 48 -3.47 9.23 6.99
N ASN A 49 -4.09 8.24 7.66
CA ASN A 49 -5.53 7.97 7.63
C ASN A 49 -6.08 7.78 6.20
N ARG A 50 -5.27 7.23 5.29
CA ARG A 50 -5.72 6.83 3.96
C ARG A 50 -6.30 5.43 4.02
N GLN A 51 -7.30 5.20 3.16
CA GLN A 51 -7.91 3.89 3.04
C GLN A 51 -6.95 2.92 2.37
N VAL A 52 -6.72 1.77 2.99
CA VAL A 52 -5.88 0.70 2.43
C VAL A 52 -6.74 -0.52 2.16
N PHE A 53 -6.60 -1.04 0.95
CA PHE A 53 -7.21 -2.26 0.45
C PHE A 53 -6.13 -3.31 0.28
N ALA A 54 -6.45 -4.56 0.59
CA ALA A 54 -5.51 -5.66 0.44
C ALA A 54 -6.21 -6.89 -0.14
N LEU A 55 -5.59 -7.51 -1.14
CA LEU A 55 -6.06 -8.77 -1.70
C LEU A 55 -5.67 -9.91 -0.74
N PRO A 56 -6.63 -10.64 -0.16
CA PRO A 56 -6.32 -11.82 0.64
C PRO A 56 -5.62 -12.87 -0.23
N GLY A 57 -4.66 -13.58 0.35
CA GLY A 57 -3.93 -14.61 -0.36
C GLY A 57 -3.64 -15.84 0.50
N ASN A 58 -3.15 -16.90 -0.15
CA ASN A 58 -2.82 -18.16 0.52
C ASN A 58 -1.82 -17.92 1.69
N ILE A 59 -2.15 -18.41 2.88
CA ILE A 59 -1.35 -18.23 4.11
C ILE A 59 0.07 -18.82 4.01
N THR A 60 0.30 -19.79 3.12
CA THR A 60 1.62 -20.40 2.92
C THR A 60 2.47 -19.66 1.86
N SER A 61 1.88 -18.73 1.11
CA SER A 61 2.61 -17.93 0.12
C SER A 61 3.34 -16.78 0.80
N GLU A 62 4.66 -16.68 0.59
CA GLU A 62 5.45 -15.54 1.05
C GLU A 62 4.92 -14.19 0.52
N TYR A 63 4.32 -14.18 -0.68
CA TYR A 63 3.79 -12.98 -1.33
C TYR A 63 2.43 -12.53 -0.77
N SER A 64 1.77 -13.37 0.04
CA SER A 64 0.48 -13.03 0.68
C SER A 64 0.64 -12.60 2.13
N LYS A 65 1.82 -12.85 2.75
CA LYS A 65 2.00 -12.58 4.17
C LYS A 65 1.75 -11.12 4.54
N GLY A 66 2.25 -10.19 3.72
CA GLY A 66 2.06 -8.76 3.93
C GLY A 66 0.63 -8.30 3.70
N THR A 67 -0.07 -8.82 2.69
CA THR A 67 -1.49 -8.45 2.47
C THR A 67 -2.38 -9.00 3.58
N ASN A 68 -2.14 -10.24 4.03
CA ASN A 68 -2.88 -10.84 5.14
C ASN A 68 -2.60 -10.12 6.48
N GLU A 69 -1.36 -9.65 6.70
CA GLU A 69 -1.02 -8.81 7.87
C GLU A 69 -1.76 -7.47 7.82
N LEU A 70 -1.81 -6.81 6.66
CA LEU A 70 -2.56 -5.57 6.48
C LEU A 70 -4.05 -5.78 6.80
N ILE A 71 -4.65 -6.88 6.34
CA ILE A 71 -6.05 -7.20 6.63
C ILE A 71 -6.25 -7.38 8.15
N THR A 72 -5.34 -8.08 8.82
CA THR A 72 -5.37 -8.25 10.28
C THR A 72 -5.25 -6.90 11.00
N ALA A 73 -4.47 -5.98 10.45
CA ALA A 73 -4.29 -4.62 10.96
C ALA A 73 -5.46 -3.67 10.63
N GLY A 74 -6.49 -4.13 9.90
CA GLY A 74 -7.69 -3.35 9.59
C GLY A 74 -7.77 -2.80 8.16
N ALA A 75 -6.87 -3.19 7.26
CA ALA A 75 -7.04 -2.91 5.84
C ALA A 75 -8.29 -3.63 5.29
N PHE A 76 -8.97 -3.00 4.34
CA PHE A 76 -10.19 -3.53 3.76
C PHE A 76 -9.87 -4.70 2.81
N PRO A 77 -10.39 -5.92 3.06
CA PRO A 77 -10.16 -7.06 2.18
C PRO A 77 -10.95 -6.92 0.88
N ILE A 78 -10.31 -7.13 -0.26
CA ILE A 78 -10.95 -7.06 -1.58
C ILE A 78 -10.97 -8.40 -2.28
N ARG A 79 -11.96 -8.61 -3.14
CA ARG A 79 -12.11 -9.80 -4.02
C ARG A 79 -12.07 -9.41 -5.48
N ASN A 80 -12.45 -8.18 -5.80
CA ASN A 80 -12.46 -7.60 -7.14
C ASN A 80 -12.41 -6.07 -7.08
N ALA A 81 -12.39 -5.42 -8.25
CA ALA A 81 -12.32 -3.97 -8.35
C ALA A 81 -13.56 -3.24 -7.79
N ASN A 82 -14.74 -3.84 -7.83
CA ASN A 82 -15.95 -3.19 -7.31
C ASN A 82 -15.87 -3.00 -5.80
N ASP A 83 -15.25 -3.92 -5.06
CA ASP A 83 -15.04 -3.75 -3.62
C ASP A 83 -14.26 -2.45 -3.29
N ILE A 84 -13.36 -2.02 -4.18
CA ILE A 84 -12.66 -0.74 -4.08
C ILE A 84 -13.61 0.41 -4.45
N LEU A 85 -14.26 0.33 -5.62
CA LEU A 85 -15.12 1.42 -6.12
C LEU A 85 -16.28 1.75 -5.16
N ASP A 86 -16.86 0.73 -4.53
CA ASP A 86 -18.00 0.87 -3.61
C ASP A 86 -17.57 1.42 -2.24
N SER A 87 -16.32 1.18 -1.84
CA SER A 87 -15.82 1.52 -0.51
C SER A 87 -14.91 2.76 -0.50
N LEU A 88 -14.42 3.21 -1.66
CA LEU A 88 -13.45 4.29 -1.76
C LEU A 88 -14.07 5.63 -1.36
N HIS A 89 -13.50 6.25 -0.33
CA HIS A 89 -13.87 7.61 0.06
C HIS A 89 -12.94 8.62 -0.63
N TYR A 90 -13.51 9.48 -1.47
CA TYR A 90 -12.79 10.61 -2.05
C TYR A 90 -12.62 11.70 -0.98
N PHE A 91 -11.37 12.05 -0.70
CA PHE A 91 -11.06 13.25 0.07
C PHE A 91 -11.28 14.48 -0.83
N PRO A 92 -11.76 15.61 -0.28
CA PRO A 92 -11.90 16.86 -1.01
C PRO A 92 -10.55 17.44 -1.48
#